data_AF-A0A0F9F6T8-F1
#
_entry.id   AF-A0A0F9F6T8-F1
#
_cell.length_a   1.000
_cell.length_b   1.000
_cell.length_c   1.000
_cell.angle_alpha   90.00
_cell.angle_beta   90.00
_cell.angle_gamma   90.00
#
_symmetry.space_group_name_H-M   'P 1'
#
loop_
_entity.id
_entity.type
_entity.pdbx_description
1 polymer ?
#
loop_
_entity_poly.entity_id
_entity_poly.type
_entity_poly.pdbx_seq_one_letter_code
_entity_poly.pdbx_strand_id
1 'polypeptide(L)'
;MKKLLNIFLILLLMVWGSSAFAMRPQRTLDTSAMPVTTFPDDTALIFGTSSDFCLEYDSVNAYLQFGDCTNDFLRVTDDGTTATFAFLGDGSFTGKVGFGTTSPAGRHHVILSAGLPAIFGGDALATVTGVTGTDASPTVLTVATTNGVAEGDAVIINSGTNVTVGTYWVTAVVVNVSVTLDRNASSGGAISAASVTYVNDPIIIESGSGSGEPRIVLPVQNDAVTPTLGIGGTGEGFYAGGPNELDVAISGGLRFQFAAIQFTGMANADAFALGNVAATSTVPVYYFRSDSDTGEGRAAEDQLSHIAGGVEAQRLTEASRTIESNATVGE
;
A
#
# COMPACT_ATOMS: atom_id res chain seq x y z
N MET A 1 38.55 99.47 45.63
CA MET A 1 37.95 99.18 44.31
C MET A 1 38.53 97.95 43.60
N LYS A 2 39.85 97.69 43.56
CA LYS A 2 40.43 96.51 42.89
C LYS A 2 39.92 95.13 43.38
N LYS A 3 39.56 94.99 44.66
CA LYS A 3 39.04 93.72 45.22
C LYS A 3 37.61 93.38 44.76
N LEU A 4 36.78 94.38 44.42
CA LEU A 4 35.41 94.14 43.93
C LEU A 4 35.39 93.68 42.46
N LEU A 5 36.34 94.16 41.65
CA LEU A 5 36.42 93.80 40.23
C LEU A 5 36.80 92.32 40.03
N ASN A 6 37.69 91.79 40.88
CA ASN A 6 38.09 90.37 40.80
C ASN A 6 36.96 89.42 41.23
N ILE A 7 36.11 89.81 42.17
CA ILE A 7 34.95 89.00 42.57
C ILE A 7 33.91 88.97 41.45
N PHE A 8 33.69 90.10 40.78
CA PHE A 8 32.75 90.17 39.66
C PHE A 8 33.21 89.35 38.45
N LEU A 9 34.53 89.32 38.17
CA LEU A 9 35.08 88.53 37.07
C LEU A 9 35.00 87.01 37.32
N ILE A 10 35.20 86.57 38.58
CA ILE A 10 35.06 85.15 38.96
C ILE A 10 33.59 84.72 38.90
N LEU A 11 32.65 85.55 39.35
CA LEU A 11 31.22 85.27 39.23
C LEU A 11 30.76 85.22 37.77
N LEU A 12 31.28 86.10 36.91
CA LEU A 12 30.96 86.10 35.48
C LEU A 12 31.47 84.82 34.78
N LEU A 13 32.65 84.34 35.15
CA LEU A 13 33.21 83.09 34.62
C LEU A 13 32.50 81.83 35.15
N MET A 14 31.94 81.87 36.37
CA MET A 14 31.17 80.74 36.92
C MET A 14 29.76 80.62 36.33
N VAL A 15 29.14 81.72 35.88
CA VAL A 15 27.81 81.68 35.26
C VAL A 15 27.85 81.15 33.82
N TRP A 16 29.00 81.23 33.13
CA TRP A 16 29.16 80.75 31.75
C TRP A 16 29.71 79.31 31.62
N GLY A 17 30.12 78.68 32.72
CA GLY A 17 30.82 77.39 32.68
C GLY A 17 29.96 76.12 32.79
N SER A 18 28.64 76.21 33.02
CA SER A 18 27.86 75.05 33.50
C SER A 18 26.77 74.49 32.56
N SER A 19 26.59 75.02 31.35
CA SER A 19 25.60 74.47 30.40
C SER A 19 26.17 73.55 29.32
N ALA A 20 27.46 73.22 29.36
CA ALA A 20 28.07 72.20 28.48
C ALA A 20 28.03 70.78 29.07
N PHE A 21 26.99 70.44 29.83
CA PHE A 21 26.75 69.05 30.24
C PHE A 21 26.15 68.28 29.08
N ALA A 22 26.96 67.35 28.58
CA ALA A 22 26.66 66.33 27.60
C ALA A 22 25.21 65.82 27.70
N MET A 23 24.36 66.25 26.76
CA MET A 23 23.28 65.38 26.34
C MET A 23 23.96 64.13 25.78
N ARG A 24 23.87 63.00 26.52
CA ARG A 24 24.11 61.68 25.92
C ARG A 24 23.33 61.69 24.60
N PRO A 25 23.97 61.40 23.45
CA PRO A 25 23.24 61.38 22.19
C PRO A 25 22.12 60.36 22.37
N GLN A 26 20.89 60.86 22.53
CA GLN A 26 19.72 60.03 22.45
C GLN A 26 19.69 59.65 20.98
N ARG A 27 20.17 58.45 20.70
CA ARG A 27 20.07 57.85 19.37
C ARG A 27 18.57 57.58 19.19
N THR A 28 17.85 58.62 18.77
CA THR A 28 16.51 58.49 18.22
C THR A 28 16.72 57.62 17.00
N LEU A 29 16.47 56.32 17.15
CA LEU A 29 16.39 55.43 16.00
C LEU A 29 15.21 55.98 15.19
N ASP A 30 15.52 56.69 14.13
CA ASP A 30 14.50 57.13 13.19
C ASP A 30 13.97 55.87 12.51
N THR A 31 12.85 55.35 13.01
CA THR A 31 12.20 54.16 12.45
C THR A 31 11.50 54.48 11.13
N SER A 32 11.50 55.75 10.67
CA SER A 32 10.95 56.13 9.36
C SER A 32 11.86 55.77 8.19
N ALA A 33 13.13 55.45 8.46
CA ALA A 33 14.06 54.89 7.50
C ALA A 33 14.71 53.63 8.11
N MET A 34 14.18 52.44 7.77
CA MET A 34 14.86 51.20 8.13
C MET A 34 16.28 51.23 7.53
N PRO A 35 17.36 51.09 8.32
CA PRO A 35 18.71 51.09 7.79
C PRO A 35 18.87 49.89 6.85
N VAL A 36 18.89 50.15 5.54
CA VAL A 36 19.18 49.14 4.52
C VAL A 36 20.69 49.02 4.41
N THR A 37 21.23 47.84 4.67
CA THR A 37 22.61 47.50 4.34
C THR A 37 22.63 46.92 2.94
N THR A 38 23.24 47.62 1.99
CA THR A 38 23.47 47.12 0.63
C THR A 38 24.81 46.41 0.60
N PHE A 39 24.77 45.10 0.37
CA PHE A 39 25.95 44.29 0.15
C PHE A 39 26.42 44.46 -1.30
N PRO A 40 27.71 44.71 -1.57
CA PRO A 40 28.26 44.61 -2.91
C PRO A 40 28.09 43.20 -3.47
N ASP A 41 28.06 43.05 -4.79
CA ASP A 41 28.08 41.74 -5.45
C ASP A 41 29.28 40.90 -4.96
N ASP A 42 29.08 39.58 -4.84
CA ASP A 42 30.06 38.60 -4.38
C ASP A 42 30.52 38.81 -2.93
N THR A 43 29.61 39.28 -2.07
CA THR A 43 29.89 39.40 -0.63
C THR A 43 29.01 38.48 0.21
N ALA A 44 29.59 37.95 1.28
CA ALA A 44 28.91 37.09 2.22
C ALA A 44 28.96 37.70 3.62
N LEU A 45 27.82 37.64 4.33
CA LEU A 45 27.76 37.88 5.77
C LEU A 45 27.67 36.53 6.48
N ILE A 46 28.81 36.15 7.06
CA ILE A 46 28.97 34.88 7.74
C ILE A 46 28.97 35.14 9.25
N PHE A 47 28.05 34.50 9.97
CA PHE A 47 28.09 34.49 11.44
C PHE A 47 28.60 33.13 11.91
N GLY A 48 29.63 33.16 12.77
CA GLY A 48 30.22 31.95 13.35
C GLY A 48 31.43 31.45 12.57
N THR A 49 31.66 30.14 12.64
CA THR A 49 32.46 29.48 11.61
C THR A 49 31.64 29.51 10.31
N SER A 50 32.20 29.28 9.13
CA SER A 50 31.49 29.29 7.84
C SER A 50 30.38 28.24 7.70
N SER A 51 29.82 27.79 8.82
CA SER A 51 28.93 26.66 8.97
C SER A 51 27.71 26.88 9.85
N ASP A 52 27.56 28.06 10.44
CA ASP A 52 26.44 28.33 11.36
C ASP A 52 25.31 29.13 10.67
N PHE A 53 25.64 30.16 9.89
CA PHE A 53 24.69 30.95 9.10
C PHE A 53 25.41 31.75 8.02
N CYS A 54 24.97 31.61 6.76
CA CYS A 54 25.51 32.35 5.64
C CYS A 54 24.41 33.12 4.89
N LEU A 55 24.61 34.41 4.71
CA LEU A 55 23.89 35.24 3.73
C LEU A 55 24.85 35.54 2.59
N GLU A 56 24.61 34.95 1.42
CA GLU A 56 25.42 35.19 0.23
C GLU A 56 24.60 35.96 -0.79
N TYR A 57 25.25 36.93 -1.43
CA TYR A 57 24.68 37.64 -2.56
C TYR A 57 25.69 37.61 -3.71
N ASP A 58 25.29 36.98 -4.81
CA ASP A 58 26.01 37.09 -6.07
C ASP A 58 25.25 38.04 -7.01
N SER A 59 25.89 38.45 -8.11
CA SER A 59 25.30 39.41 -9.07
C SER A 59 23.94 38.98 -9.69
N VAL A 60 23.49 37.75 -9.43
CA VAL A 60 22.29 37.14 -10.00
C VAL A 60 21.36 36.58 -8.90
N ASN A 61 21.88 36.15 -7.76
CA ASN A 61 21.15 35.40 -6.76
C ASN A 61 21.41 35.87 -5.32
N ALA A 62 20.36 35.82 -4.49
CA ALA A 62 20.47 35.93 -3.04
C ALA A 62 20.25 34.56 -2.40
N TYR A 63 21.20 34.11 -1.58
CA TYR A 63 21.09 32.86 -0.83
C TYR A 63 21.04 33.13 0.66
N LEU A 64 20.02 32.56 1.32
CA LEU A 64 19.98 32.43 2.77
C LEU A 64 20.17 30.96 3.10
N GLN A 65 21.30 30.65 3.74
CA GLN A 65 21.76 29.29 3.98
C GLN A 65 21.95 29.06 5.48
N PHE A 66 21.27 28.04 5.99
CA PHE A 66 21.42 27.56 7.36
C PHE A 66 22.21 26.24 7.32
N GLY A 67 23.54 26.33 7.43
CA GLY A 67 24.43 25.16 7.39
C GLY A 67 25.87 25.45 6.99
N ASP A 68 26.65 24.39 6.80
CA ASP A 68 28.08 24.34 6.44
C ASP A 68 28.37 24.54 4.95
N CYS A 69 27.40 25.05 4.20
CA CYS A 69 27.45 25.18 2.75
C CYS A 69 27.64 23.85 2.00
N THR A 70 27.61 22.72 2.72
CA THR A 70 27.97 21.38 2.22
C THR A 70 26.85 20.36 2.50
N ASN A 71 26.11 20.49 3.60
CA ASN A 71 25.00 19.65 4.07
C ASN A 71 23.93 20.51 4.79
N ASP A 72 23.30 21.43 4.07
CA ASP A 72 22.38 22.39 4.69
C ASP A 72 21.05 21.76 5.12
N PHE A 73 20.48 22.16 6.26
CA PHE A 73 19.13 21.73 6.62
C PHE A 73 18.07 22.34 5.69
N LEU A 74 18.31 23.58 5.24
CA LEU A 74 17.46 24.32 4.33
C LEU A 74 18.30 25.34 3.55
N ARG A 75 18.32 25.18 2.22
CA ARG A 75 18.87 26.16 1.28
C ARG A 75 17.73 26.90 0.61
N VAL A 76 17.72 28.23 0.74
CA VAL A 76 16.83 29.11 -0.02
C VAL A 76 17.66 29.83 -1.07
N THR A 77 17.33 29.59 -2.34
CA THR A 77 17.99 30.20 -3.51
C THR A 77 17.00 31.10 -4.23
N ASP A 78 17.23 32.41 -4.31
CA ASP A 78 16.42 33.34 -5.11
C ASP A 78 17.25 33.87 -6.28
N ASP A 79 16.83 33.60 -7.51
CA ASP A 79 17.51 34.04 -8.75
C ASP A 79 16.98 35.36 -9.33
N GLY A 80 16.22 36.11 -8.52
CA GLY A 80 15.56 37.34 -8.95
C GLY A 80 14.23 37.10 -9.68
N THR A 81 13.87 35.83 -9.96
CA THR A 81 12.58 35.45 -10.54
C THR A 81 11.85 34.33 -9.79
N THR A 82 12.59 33.41 -9.15
CA THR A 82 12.03 32.30 -8.36
C THR A 82 12.89 31.99 -7.13
N ALA A 83 12.23 31.70 -6.01
CA ALA A 83 12.86 31.19 -4.80
C ALA A 83 12.72 29.66 -4.70
N THR A 84 13.82 28.92 -4.68
CA THR A 84 13.88 27.47 -4.46
C THR A 84 14.23 27.17 -3.00
N PHE A 85 13.37 26.43 -2.31
CA PHE A 85 13.61 25.89 -0.96
C PHE A 85 14.02 24.41 -1.07
N ALA A 86 15.30 24.11 -0.88
CA ALA A 86 15.83 22.75 -0.86
C ALA A 86 16.18 22.33 0.57
N PHE A 87 15.52 21.30 1.10
CA PHE A 87 15.94 20.67 2.35
C PHE A 87 17.10 19.73 2.03
N LEU A 88 18.34 20.18 2.27
CA LEU A 88 19.56 19.42 1.92
C LEU A 88 19.98 18.44 3.05
N GLY A 89 19.20 18.36 4.13
CA GLY A 89 19.38 17.42 5.25
C GLY A 89 18.04 16.97 5.84
N ASP A 90 17.92 15.66 6.09
CA ASP A 90 16.85 14.83 6.71
C ASP A 90 15.35 15.20 6.60
N GLY A 91 15.01 16.20 5.80
CA GLY A 91 13.66 16.74 5.65
C GLY A 91 12.67 15.65 5.28
N SER A 92 11.69 15.44 6.15
CA SER A 92 10.48 14.66 5.86
C SER A 92 9.89 15.10 4.52
N PHE A 93 10.04 14.26 3.49
CA PHE A 93 9.57 14.51 2.13
C PHE A 93 8.04 14.46 2.08
N THR A 94 7.38 15.61 2.04
CA THR A 94 5.94 15.73 1.74
C THR A 94 5.72 15.68 0.23
N GLY A 95 5.93 14.51 -0.38
CA GLY A 95 5.74 14.26 -1.80
C GLY A 95 5.99 12.81 -2.21
N LYS A 96 5.88 12.49 -3.50
CA LYS A 96 6.36 11.20 -4.04
C LYS A 96 7.89 11.27 -4.09
N VAL A 97 8.57 10.46 -3.27
CA VAL A 97 10.04 10.33 -3.32
C VAL A 97 10.39 9.31 -4.39
N GLY A 98 11.06 9.74 -5.46
CA GLY A 98 11.58 8.86 -6.51
C GLY A 98 13.07 8.61 -6.32
N PHE A 99 13.49 7.33 -6.28
CA PHE A 99 14.90 6.96 -6.39
C PHE A 99 15.22 6.65 -7.85
N GLY A 100 16.03 7.49 -8.49
CA GLY A 100 16.46 7.28 -9.89
C GLY A 100 15.43 7.64 -10.97
N THR A 101 14.34 8.33 -10.60
CA THR A 101 13.33 8.84 -11.53
C THR A 101 12.88 10.24 -11.12
N THR A 102 12.74 11.15 -12.09
CA THR A 102 12.12 12.48 -11.88
C THR A 102 10.59 12.41 -11.89
N SER A 103 10.03 11.24 -12.23
CA SER A 103 8.59 10.99 -12.34
C SER A 103 8.19 9.74 -11.56
N PRO A 104 8.34 9.71 -10.23
CA PRO A 104 7.90 8.57 -9.43
C PRO A 104 6.37 8.39 -9.54
N ALA A 105 5.94 7.18 -9.91
CA ALA A 105 4.53 6.86 -10.04
C ALA A 105 3.81 6.79 -8.67
N GLY A 106 4.50 6.44 -7.58
CA GLY A 106 3.94 6.28 -6.22
C GLY A 106 4.73 6.97 -5.11
N ARG A 107 4.13 7.11 -3.92
CA ARG A 107 4.83 7.55 -2.70
C ARG A 107 5.56 6.36 -2.08
N HIS A 108 6.84 6.52 -1.72
CA HIS A 108 7.56 5.52 -0.95
C HIS A 108 7.11 5.59 0.52
N HIS A 109 6.73 4.44 1.07
CA HIS A 109 6.12 4.21 2.39
C HIS A 109 4.61 4.55 2.48
N VAL A 110 3.78 3.58 2.10
CA VAL A 110 2.32 3.66 2.23
C VAL A 110 1.92 3.15 3.61
N ILE A 111 1.74 4.08 4.57
CA ILE A 111 0.85 3.79 5.69
C ILE A 111 -0.55 3.64 5.07
N LEU A 112 -1.16 2.47 5.27
CA LEU A 112 -2.52 2.15 4.86
C LEU A 112 -3.50 3.15 5.50
N SER A 113 -3.80 4.26 4.83
CA SER A 113 -4.95 5.10 5.18
C SER A 113 -6.11 4.70 4.27
N ALA A 114 -7.32 4.59 4.83
CA ALA A 114 -8.53 4.26 4.08
C ALA A 114 -8.62 5.10 2.78
N GLY A 115 -8.69 4.42 1.64
CA GLY A 115 -8.78 5.04 0.31
C GLY A 115 -7.47 5.26 -0.45
N LEU A 116 -6.32 4.91 0.12
CA LEU A 116 -5.01 4.93 -0.56
C LEU A 116 -4.33 3.55 -0.42
N PRO A 117 -4.77 2.53 -1.17
CA PRO A 117 -4.19 1.19 -1.12
C PRO A 117 -2.70 1.23 -1.48
N ALA A 118 -1.89 0.46 -0.75
CA ALA A 118 -0.53 0.17 -1.18
C ALA A 118 -0.63 -0.79 -2.38
N ILE A 119 -0.43 -0.26 -3.59
CA ILE A 119 -0.38 -1.08 -4.78
C ILE A 119 1.02 -1.71 -4.84
N PHE A 120 1.11 -3.03 -4.69
CA PHE A 120 2.38 -3.75 -4.83
C PHE A 120 2.52 -4.23 -6.28
N GLY A 121 2.82 -3.33 -7.22
CA GLY A 121 3.02 -3.67 -8.64
C GLY A 121 1.87 -3.24 -9.56
N GLY A 122 1.93 -3.67 -10.82
CA GLY A 122 1.02 -3.25 -11.88
C GLY A 122 1.32 -1.87 -12.47
N ASP A 123 0.88 -1.66 -13.70
CA ASP A 123 1.05 -0.38 -14.42
C ASP A 123 -0.23 0.45 -14.31
N ALA A 124 -0.11 1.69 -13.84
CA ALA A 124 -1.23 2.64 -13.88
C ALA A 124 -1.54 2.99 -15.33
N LEU A 125 -2.69 2.53 -15.85
CA LEU A 125 -3.10 2.76 -17.23
C LEU A 125 -3.56 4.21 -17.44
N ALA A 126 -4.49 4.69 -16.58
CA ALA A 126 -5.03 6.04 -16.64
C ALA A 126 -5.72 6.43 -15.32
N THR A 127 -5.74 7.73 -15.02
CA THR A 127 -6.67 8.32 -14.03
C THR A 127 -7.72 9.14 -14.76
N VAL A 128 -8.99 8.74 -14.63
CA VAL A 128 -10.14 9.37 -15.28
C VAL A 128 -10.99 10.06 -14.22
N THR A 129 -11.36 11.31 -14.46
CA THR A 129 -12.26 12.09 -13.60
C THR A 129 -13.63 12.23 -14.26
N GLY A 130 -14.64 12.59 -13.47
CA GLY A 130 -16.00 12.75 -13.99
C GLY A 130 -16.74 11.44 -14.24
N VAL A 131 -16.21 10.33 -13.72
CA VAL A 131 -16.82 8.99 -13.87
C VAL A 131 -18.16 8.97 -13.13
N THR A 132 -19.20 8.44 -13.77
CA THR A 132 -20.50 8.18 -13.13
C THR A 132 -20.68 6.68 -12.96
N GLY A 133 -21.63 6.24 -12.13
CA GLY A 133 -21.91 4.83 -11.95
C GLY A 133 -23.29 4.54 -11.39
N THR A 134 -23.75 3.31 -11.59
CA THR A 134 -25.06 2.84 -11.12
C THR A 134 -25.05 2.54 -9.62
N ASP A 135 -26.18 2.73 -8.93
CA ASP A 135 -26.42 2.16 -7.60
C ASP A 135 -26.94 0.72 -7.72
N ALA A 136 -26.08 -0.16 -8.23
CA ALA A 136 -26.38 -1.56 -8.45
C ALA A 136 -25.22 -2.43 -7.96
N SER A 137 -25.50 -3.71 -7.74
CA SER A 137 -24.49 -4.73 -7.39
C SER A 137 -24.43 -5.79 -8.50
N PRO A 138 -23.34 -5.85 -9.30
CA PRO A 138 -22.16 -4.98 -9.25
C PRO A 138 -22.41 -3.56 -9.79
N THR A 139 -21.56 -2.62 -9.40
CA THR A 139 -21.59 -1.27 -9.96
C THR A 139 -21.09 -1.28 -11.40
N VAL A 140 -21.79 -0.57 -12.29
CA VAL A 140 -21.32 -0.26 -13.65
C VAL A 140 -20.88 1.20 -13.68
N LEU A 141 -19.58 1.43 -13.88
CA LEU A 141 -19.02 2.75 -14.08
C LEU A 141 -19.16 3.14 -15.55
N THR A 142 -19.72 4.31 -15.84
CA THR A 142 -19.74 4.91 -17.18
C THR A 142 -18.53 5.83 -17.32
N VAL A 143 -17.70 5.58 -18.33
CA VAL A 143 -16.43 6.29 -18.54
C VAL A 143 -16.29 6.76 -19.98
N ALA A 144 -15.63 7.90 -20.17
CA ALA A 144 -15.40 8.47 -21.50
C ALA A 144 -14.39 7.66 -22.32
N THR A 145 -13.52 6.89 -21.65
CA THR A 145 -12.57 5.97 -22.28
C THR A 145 -12.19 4.89 -21.29
N THR A 146 -11.97 3.68 -21.81
CA THR A 146 -11.48 2.51 -21.05
C THR A 146 -10.03 2.20 -21.44
N ASN A 147 -9.25 3.18 -21.91
CA ASN A 147 -7.97 3.01 -22.60
C ASN A 147 -7.08 1.87 -22.06
N GLY A 148 -7.14 0.69 -22.69
CA GLY A 148 -6.34 -0.49 -22.30
C GLY A 148 -6.88 -1.34 -21.14
N VAL A 149 -8.00 -0.96 -20.53
CA VAL A 149 -8.63 -1.70 -19.42
C VAL A 149 -9.18 -3.04 -19.90
N ALA A 150 -8.83 -4.11 -19.20
CA ALA A 150 -9.28 -5.48 -19.43
C ALA A 150 -10.00 -6.07 -18.20
N GLU A 151 -10.67 -7.21 -18.39
CA GLU A 151 -11.15 -8.03 -17.27
C GLU A 151 -9.96 -8.53 -16.45
N GLY A 152 -10.07 -8.43 -15.11
CA GLY A 152 -8.97 -8.75 -14.19
C GLY A 152 -8.12 -7.55 -13.76
N ASP A 153 -8.23 -6.39 -14.43
CA ASP A 153 -7.60 -5.16 -13.97
C ASP A 153 -8.19 -4.68 -12.65
N ALA A 154 -7.46 -3.83 -11.92
CA ALA A 154 -8.04 -3.12 -10.78
C ALA A 154 -8.51 -1.72 -11.13
N VAL A 155 -9.53 -1.32 -10.39
CA VAL A 155 -10.12 0.00 -10.37
C VAL A 155 -9.96 0.56 -8.97
N ILE A 156 -9.18 1.63 -8.83
CA ILE A 156 -9.05 2.37 -7.59
C ILE A 156 -9.93 3.60 -7.69
N ILE A 157 -11.00 3.62 -6.92
CA ILE A 157 -11.84 4.81 -6.79
C ILE A 157 -11.20 5.68 -5.72
N ASN A 158 -10.68 6.84 -6.13
CA ASN A 158 -9.97 7.78 -5.28
C ASN A 158 -10.92 8.75 -4.57
N SER A 159 -12.01 9.15 -5.24
CA SER A 159 -13.00 10.10 -4.72
C SER A 159 -14.28 10.10 -5.56
N GLY A 160 -15.35 10.76 -5.08
CA GLY A 160 -16.61 10.93 -5.80
C GLY A 160 -17.78 11.18 -4.85
N THR A 161 -18.97 11.49 -5.40
CA THR A 161 -20.23 11.54 -4.64
C THR A 161 -20.91 10.19 -4.66
N ASN A 162 -21.51 9.79 -3.52
CA ASN A 162 -22.15 8.48 -3.31
C ASN A 162 -21.24 7.29 -3.64
N VAL A 163 -19.94 7.46 -3.48
CA VAL A 163 -18.97 6.41 -3.74
C VAL A 163 -18.35 5.91 -2.44
N THR A 164 -18.10 4.62 -2.39
CA THR A 164 -17.22 3.99 -1.42
C THR A 164 -15.82 4.01 -2.03
N VAL A 165 -14.92 4.79 -1.43
CA VAL A 165 -13.51 4.86 -1.87
C VAL A 165 -12.84 3.53 -1.55
N GLY A 166 -12.15 2.95 -2.51
CA GLY A 166 -11.59 1.61 -2.36
C GLY A 166 -11.03 1.04 -3.66
N THR A 167 -10.58 -0.20 -3.56
CA THR A 167 -10.11 -0.98 -4.71
C THR A 167 -11.15 -2.00 -5.09
N TYR A 168 -11.37 -2.13 -6.38
CA TYR A 168 -12.35 -2.99 -7.03
C TYR A 168 -11.69 -3.72 -8.19
N TRP A 169 -12.27 -4.84 -8.61
CA TRP A 169 -11.80 -5.60 -9.77
C TRP A 169 -12.73 -5.43 -10.96
N VAL A 170 -12.17 -5.37 -12.16
CA VAL A 170 -12.94 -5.32 -13.41
C VAL A 170 -13.45 -6.71 -13.75
N THR A 171 -14.77 -6.88 -13.83
CA THR A 171 -15.43 -8.13 -14.21
C THR A 171 -15.96 -8.15 -15.63
N ALA A 172 -16.18 -6.97 -16.22
CA ALA A 172 -16.55 -6.83 -17.64
C ALA A 172 -16.19 -5.42 -18.16
N VAL A 173 -15.81 -5.33 -19.43
CA VAL A 173 -15.51 -4.05 -20.10
C VAL A 173 -16.33 -3.91 -21.37
N VAL A 174 -16.99 -2.76 -21.52
CA VAL A 174 -17.52 -2.29 -22.80
C VAL A 174 -16.66 -1.11 -23.23
N VAL A 175 -15.84 -1.34 -24.26
CA VAL A 175 -14.79 -0.40 -24.70
C VAL A 175 -15.36 1.01 -24.90
N ASN A 176 -14.75 2.00 -24.25
CA ASN A 176 -15.14 3.42 -24.28
C ASN A 176 -16.59 3.71 -23.87
N VAL A 177 -17.21 2.81 -23.10
CA VAL A 177 -18.57 2.99 -22.59
C VAL A 177 -18.60 2.77 -21.09
N SER A 178 -18.23 1.58 -20.63
CA SER A 178 -18.39 1.22 -19.23
C SER A 178 -17.44 0.13 -18.74
N VAL A 179 -17.24 0.12 -17.43
CA VAL A 179 -16.50 -0.91 -16.68
C VAL A 179 -17.40 -1.43 -15.57
N THR A 180 -17.61 -2.74 -15.52
CA THR A 180 -18.38 -3.40 -14.45
C THR A 180 -17.41 -3.89 -13.37
N LEU A 181 -17.72 -3.61 -12.12
CA LEU A 181 -16.90 -3.96 -10.96
C LEU A 181 -17.26 -5.34 -10.40
N ASP A 182 -16.50 -5.84 -9.44
CA ASP A 182 -16.76 -7.10 -8.72
C ASP A 182 -17.85 -6.97 -7.65
N ARG A 183 -18.10 -5.76 -7.15
CA ARG A 183 -19.05 -5.47 -6.06
C ARG A 183 -19.64 -4.07 -6.17
N ASN A 184 -20.61 -3.75 -5.31
CA ASN A 184 -21.17 -2.41 -5.25
C ASN A 184 -20.12 -1.41 -4.71
N ALA A 185 -19.85 -0.37 -5.48
CA ALA A 185 -19.02 0.76 -5.11
C ALA A 185 -19.84 1.98 -4.69
N SER A 186 -21.17 1.94 -4.78
CA SER A 186 -22.03 3.00 -4.27
C SER A 186 -22.11 2.98 -2.73
N SER A 187 -22.29 4.15 -2.13
CA SER A 187 -22.59 4.33 -0.70
C SER A 187 -24.06 4.71 -0.41
N GLY A 188 -24.98 4.44 -1.36
CA GLY A 188 -26.42 4.65 -1.20
C GLY A 188 -27.07 5.57 -2.24
N GLY A 189 -26.55 5.57 -3.47
CA GLY A 189 -27.08 6.32 -4.60
C GLY A 189 -26.18 6.25 -5.83
N ALA A 190 -26.66 6.72 -6.98
CA ALA A 190 -25.83 6.70 -8.20
C ALA A 190 -24.54 7.50 -7.98
N ILE A 191 -23.42 6.94 -8.44
CA ILE A 191 -22.10 7.56 -8.33
C ILE A 191 -22.03 8.71 -9.34
N SER A 192 -21.50 9.85 -8.91
CA SER A 192 -21.25 10.98 -9.79
C SER A 192 -19.90 11.63 -9.51
N ALA A 193 -19.25 12.10 -10.57
CA ALA A 193 -17.99 12.82 -10.53
C ALA A 193 -16.85 12.06 -9.81
N ALA A 194 -16.82 10.73 -9.97
CA ALA A 194 -15.75 9.94 -9.40
C ALA A 194 -14.41 10.17 -10.10
N SER A 195 -13.33 10.10 -9.33
CA SER A 195 -11.95 10.03 -9.79
C SER A 195 -11.47 8.59 -9.64
N VAL A 196 -11.13 7.96 -10.77
CA VAL A 196 -10.84 6.53 -10.84
C VAL A 196 -9.49 6.32 -11.49
N THR A 197 -8.66 5.46 -10.92
CA THR A 197 -7.39 5.01 -11.51
C THR A 197 -7.52 3.55 -11.92
N TYR A 198 -7.20 3.25 -13.17
CA TYR A 198 -7.08 1.89 -13.68
C TYR A 198 -5.65 1.39 -13.53
N VAL A 199 -5.50 0.15 -13.07
CA VAL A 199 -4.20 -0.49 -12.87
C VAL A 199 -4.23 -1.86 -13.53
N ASN A 200 -3.32 -2.07 -14.49
CA ASN A 200 -3.12 -3.35 -15.16
C ASN A 200 -2.27 -4.28 -14.28
N ASP A 201 -2.65 -5.55 -14.21
CA ASP A 201 -1.95 -6.62 -13.49
C ASP A 201 -1.49 -6.29 -12.03
N PRO A 202 -2.37 -5.78 -11.14
CA PRO A 202 -1.96 -5.40 -9.80
C PRO A 202 -1.93 -6.58 -8.82
N ILE A 203 -1.01 -6.54 -7.84
CA ILE A 203 -1.11 -7.34 -6.61
C ILE A 203 -1.70 -6.45 -5.53
N ILE A 204 -2.88 -6.83 -5.04
CA ILE A 204 -3.61 -6.07 -4.02
C ILE A 204 -3.62 -6.87 -2.72
N ILE A 205 -3.03 -6.27 -1.69
CA ILE A 205 -3.15 -6.73 -0.31
C ILE A 205 -4.25 -5.89 0.34
N GLU A 206 -5.46 -6.45 0.45
CA GLU A 206 -6.56 -5.77 1.12
C GLU A 206 -6.33 -5.85 2.64
N SER A 207 -6.09 -4.70 3.29
CA SER A 207 -6.25 -4.59 4.74
C SER A 207 -7.76 -4.59 5.03
N GLY A 208 -8.31 -5.69 5.54
CA GLY A 208 -9.74 -5.85 5.72
C GLY A 208 -10.35 -4.70 6.54
N SER A 209 -11.10 -3.82 5.88
CA SER A 209 -11.87 -2.77 6.57
C SER A 209 -13.21 -3.36 7.02
N GLY A 210 -13.24 -4.02 8.19
CA GLY A 210 -14.51 -4.35 8.85
C GLY A 210 -14.60 -5.60 9.73
N SER A 211 -13.56 -6.43 9.83
CA SER A 211 -13.39 -7.59 10.75
C SER A 211 -12.54 -8.71 10.14
N GLY A 212 -12.23 -8.64 8.85
CA GLY A 212 -11.37 -9.60 8.17
C GLY A 212 -9.89 -9.30 8.36
N GLU A 213 -9.12 -10.33 8.68
CA GLU A 213 -7.66 -10.31 8.63
C GLU A 213 -7.17 -9.89 7.23
N PRO A 214 -5.96 -9.31 7.11
CA PRO A 214 -5.39 -8.98 5.81
C PRO A 214 -5.36 -10.22 4.92
N ARG A 215 -5.87 -10.08 3.69
CA ARG A 215 -5.95 -11.16 2.71
C ARG A 215 -5.29 -10.74 1.41
N ILE A 216 -4.65 -11.71 0.76
CA ILE A 216 -4.24 -11.59 -0.63
C ILE A 216 -5.47 -12.00 -1.45
N VAL A 217 -6.06 -11.03 -2.16
CA VAL A 217 -7.14 -11.31 -3.11
C VAL A 217 -6.50 -11.45 -4.48
N LEU A 218 -6.63 -12.63 -5.07
CA LEU A 218 -6.14 -12.92 -6.42
C LEU A 218 -7.30 -12.84 -7.42
N PRO A 219 -7.06 -12.43 -8.68
CA PRO A 219 -8.05 -12.51 -9.74
C PRO A 219 -8.60 -13.94 -9.88
N VAL A 220 -9.88 -14.09 -10.22
CA VAL A 220 -10.47 -15.42 -10.40
C VAL A 220 -10.06 -15.97 -11.78
N GLN A 221 -9.04 -16.82 -11.82
CA GLN A 221 -8.66 -17.62 -12.98
C GLN A 221 -8.77 -19.11 -12.65
N ASN A 222 -9.98 -19.64 -12.82
CA ASN A 222 -10.32 -21.01 -12.45
C ASN A 222 -10.03 -22.01 -13.59
N ASP A 223 -8.78 -22.03 -14.06
CA ASP A 223 -8.32 -22.92 -15.12
C ASP A 223 -7.01 -23.62 -14.68
N ALA A 224 -6.91 -24.92 -14.93
CA ALA A 224 -5.69 -25.68 -14.65
C ALA A 224 -4.52 -25.27 -15.56
N VAL A 225 -4.78 -24.72 -16.75
CA VAL A 225 -3.72 -24.23 -17.66
C VAL A 225 -3.15 -22.90 -17.18
N THR A 226 -3.99 -22.05 -16.59
CA THR A 226 -3.63 -20.74 -16.02
C THR A 226 -4.19 -20.62 -14.60
N PRO A 227 -3.59 -21.30 -13.61
CA PRO A 227 -4.12 -21.30 -12.25
C PRO A 227 -4.04 -19.91 -11.61
N THR A 228 -5.07 -19.52 -10.85
CA THR A 228 -5.17 -18.25 -10.09
C THR A 228 -3.87 -17.87 -9.38
N LEU A 229 -3.25 -18.81 -8.67
CA LEU A 229 -1.90 -18.66 -8.14
C LEU A 229 -0.95 -19.54 -8.96
N GLY A 230 -0.43 -18.99 -10.04
CA GLY A 230 0.58 -19.61 -10.88
C GLY A 230 1.96 -19.67 -10.22
N ILE A 231 2.62 -20.83 -10.34
CA ILE A 231 3.98 -21.06 -9.89
C ILE A 231 4.81 -21.42 -11.12
N GLY A 232 5.54 -20.45 -11.69
CA GLY A 232 6.27 -20.66 -12.94
C GLY A 232 5.40 -20.31 -14.15
N GLY A 233 5.49 -21.10 -15.24
CA GLY A 233 4.89 -20.73 -16.53
C GLY A 233 4.20 -21.87 -17.28
N THR A 234 4.06 -23.06 -16.70
CA THR A 234 3.58 -24.26 -17.41
C THR A 234 2.33 -24.88 -16.78
N GLY A 235 1.52 -24.06 -16.10
CA GLY A 235 0.23 -24.48 -15.51
C GLY A 235 0.38 -25.21 -14.18
N GLU A 236 1.42 -24.91 -13.41
CA GLU A 236 1.54 -25.29 -12.01
C GLU A 236 0.94 -24.21 -11.12
N GLY A 237 0.16 -24.61 -10.11
CA GLY A 237 -0.40 -23.62 -9.19
C GLY A 237 -1.65 -24.08 -8.46
N PHE A 238 -2.32 -23.11 -7.86
CA PHE A 238 -3.57 -23.29 -7.13
C PHE A 238 -4.68 -22.46 -7.74
N TYR A 239 -5.89 -23.02 -7.81
CA TYR A 239 -7.08 -22.30 -8.27
C TYR A 239 -8.35 -22.83 -7.59
N ALA A 240 -9.47 -22.12 -7.73
CA ALA A 240 -10.75 -22.57 -7.21
C ALA A 240 -11.48 -23.40 -8.28
N GLY A 241 -11.54 -24.73 -8.10
CA GLY A 241 -12.23 -25.63 -9.04
C GLY A 241 -13.76 -25.50 -9.04
N GLY A 242 -14.29 -25.03 -7.92
CA GLY A 242 -15.71 -24.87 -7.65
C GLY A 242 -15.96 -24.28 -6.26
N PRO A 243 -17.23 -24.18 -5.83
CA PRO A 243 -17.55 -23.72 -4.48
C PRO A 243 -16.95 -24.64 -3.41
N ASN A 244 -16.12 -24.07 -2.52
CA ASN A 244 -15.43 -24.81 -1.44
C ASN A 244 -14.41 -25.84 -1.92
N GLU A 245 -13.85 -25.66 -3.11
CA GLU A 245 -12.80 -26.51 -3.68
C GLU A 245 -11.53 -25.70 -3.92
N LEU A 246 -10.41 -26.21 -3.40
CA LEU A 246 -9.07 -25.76 -3.76
C LEU A 246 -8.40 -26.83 -4.61
N ASP A 247 -8.11 -26.48 -5.84
CA ASP A 247 -7.55 -27.38 -6.83
C ASP A 247 -6.04 -27.10 -7.00
N VAL A 248 -5.28 -28.16 -7.25
CA VAL A 248 -3.86 -28.11 -7.55
C VAL A 248 -3.63 -28.53 -8.99
N ALA A 249 -3.14 -27.60 -9.80
CA ALA A 249 -2.73 -27.84 -11.17
C ALA A 249 -1.23 -28.18 -11.23
N ILE A 250 -0.88 -29.18 -12.05
CA ILE A 250 0.52 -29.49 -12.40
C ILE A 250 0.57 -29.85 -13.87
N SER A 251 1.46 -29.18 -14.63
CA SER A 251 1.61 -29.35 -16.08
C SER A 251 0.29 -29.08 -16.83
N GLY A 252 -0.47 -28.08 -16.38
CA GLY A 252 -1.71 -27.64 -17.03
C GLY A 252 -2.93 -28.54 -16.78
N GLY A 253 -2.85 -29.50 -15.87
CA GLY A 253 -3.95 -30.41 -15.54
C GLY A 253 -4.22 -30.49 -14.04
N LEU A 254 -5.49 -30.66 -13.68
CA LEU A 254 -5.93 -30.89 -12.30
C LEU A 254 -5.38 -32.22 -11.77
N ARG A 255 -4.58 -32.17 -10.70
CA ARG A 255 -3.95 -33.36 -10.09
C ARG A 255 -4.50 -33.71 -8.72
N PHE A 256 -4.77 -32.71 -7.90
CA PHE A 256 -5.30 -32.89 -6.56
C PHE A 256 -6.40 -31.89 -6.28
N GLN A 257 -7.36 -32.30 -5.46
CA GLN A 257 -8.45 -31.44 -5.01
C GLN A 257 -8.61 -31.56 -3.50
N PHE A 258 -8.68 -30.40 -2.84
CA PHE A 258 -9.11 -30.25 -1.45
C PHE A 258 -10.54 -29.72 -1.46
N ALA A 259 -11.50 -30.54 -1.03
CA ALA A 259 -12.90 -30.19 -0.91
C ALA A 259 -13.35 -30.24 0.56
N ALA A 260 -14.58 -29.80 0.84
CA ALA A 260 -15.10 -29.67 2.20
C ALA A 260 -15.01 -30.96 3.04
N ILE A 261 -15.18 -32.12 2.41
CA ILE A 261 -15.21 -33.43 3.08
C ILE A 261 -14.12 -34.38 2.64
N GLN A 262 -13.23 -34.00 1.72
CA GLN A 262 -12.24 -34.93 1.18
C GLN A 262 -11.02 -34.25 0.56
N PHE A 263 -9.89 -34.97 0.60
CA PHE A 263 -8.73 -34.72 -0.25
C PHE A 263 -8.59 -35.85 -1.26
N THR A 264 -8.54 -35.54 -2.54
CA THR A 264 -8.59 -36.56 -3.60
C THR A 264 -7.55 -36.35 -4.68
N GLY A 265 -7.09 -37.46 -5.27
CA GLY A 265 -6.39 -37.45 -6.54
C GLY A 265 -7.38 -37.27 -7.70
N MET A 266 -6.98 -36.55 -8.75
CA MET A 266 -7.87 -36.21 -9.87
C MET A 266 -7.51 -36.88 -11.20
N ALA A 267 -6.59 -37.85 -11.19
CA ALA A 267 -6.13 -38.54 -12.39
C ALA A 267 -7.23 -39.39 -13.08
N ASN A 268 -8.10 -40.05 -12.30
CA ASN A 268 -9.22 -40.86 -12.78
C ASN A 268 -10.23 -41.12 -11.64
N ALA A 269 -11.29 -41.89 -11.92
CA ALA A 269 -12.31 -42.28 -10.95
C ALA A 269 -11.78 -43.17 -9.81
N ASP A 270 -10.72 -43.94 -10.09
CA ASP A 270 -10.12 -44.91 -9.17
C ASP A 270 -8.96 -44.30 -8.37
N ALA A 271 -8.80 -42.98 -8.42
CA ALA A 271 -7.77 -42.28 -7.65
C ALA A 271 -8.05 -42.39 -6.15
N PHE A 272 -7.03 -42.18 -5.32
CA PHE A 272 -7.21 -42.18 -3.87
C PHE A 272 -8.13 -41.04 -3.41
N ALA A 273 -8.79 -41.26 -2.29
CA ALA A 273 -9.53 -40.27 -1.54
C ALA A 273 -9.28 -40.44 -0.03
N LEU A 274 -9.13 -39.31 0.65
CA LEU A 274 -9.05 -39.21 2.10
C LEU A 274 -10.27 -38.42 2.59
N GLY A 275 -11.23 -39.09 3.23
CA GLY A 275 -12.46 -38.47 3.73
C GLY A 275 -12.30 -37.86 5.12
N ASN A 276 -12.86 -36.67 5.30
CA ASN A 276 -13.13 -36.08 6.61
C ASN A 276 -14.48 -36.58 7.14
N VAL A 277 -14.54 -37.88 7.42
CA VAL A 277 -15.75 -38.58 7.87
C VAL A 277 -15.46 -39.37 9.15
N ALA A 278 -16.49 -39.61 9.95
CA ALA A 278 -16.37 -40.49 11.10
C ALA A 278 -16.21 -41.94 10.61
N ALA A 279 -14.99 -42.47 10.69
CA ALA A 279 -14.70 -43.86 10.36
C ALA A 279 -15.56 -44.81 11.22
N THR A 280 -16.10 -45.85 10.58
CA THR A 280 -16.77 -46.96 11.26
C THR A 280 -16.27 -48.29 10.69
N SER A 281 -16.87 -49.41 11.12
CA SER A 281 -16.67 -50.71 10.47
C SER A 281 -17.25 -50.79 9.06
N THR A 282 -18.08 -49.83 8.64
CA THR A 282 -18.78 -49.83 7.35
C THR A 282 -18.60 -48.53 6.56
N VAL A 283 -17.84 -47.56 7.10
CA VAL A 283 -17.55 -46.27 6.48
C VAL A 283 -16.03 -46.05 6.48
N PRO A 284 -15.35 -46.16 5.32
CA PRO A 284 -13.92 -45.95 5.22
C PRO A 284 -13.56 -44.45 5.28
N VAL A 285 -12.33 -44.16 5.70
CA VAL A 285 -11.68 -42.83 5.58
C VAL A 285 -10.68 -42.80 4.44
N TYR A 286 -10.00 -43.92 4.18
CA TYR A 286 -9.12 -44.10 3.03
C TYR A 286 -9.88 -44.92 2.01
N TYR A 287 -10.28 -44.35 0.89
CA TYR A 287 -11.11 -45.02 -0.12
C TYR A 287 -10.74 -44.57 -1.53
N PHE A 288 -11.44 -45.09 -2.54
CA PHE A 288 -11.25 -44.67 -3.93
C PHE A 288 -12.27 -43.60 -4.29
N ARG A 289 -11.89 -42.57 -5.05
CA ARG A 289 -12.71 -41.36 -5.25
C ARG A 289 -14.15 -41.65 -5.69
N SER A 290 -14.37 -42.66 -6.52
CA SER A 290 -15.71 -43.04 -7.00
C SER A 290 -16.34 -44.23 -6.25
N ASP A 291 -15.71 -44.70 -5.19
CA ASP A 291 -16.14 -45.80 -4.33
C ASP A 291 -15.92 -45.40 -2.86
N SER A 292 -16.92 -44.74 -2.29
CA SER A 292 -16.88 -44.22 -0.92
C SER A 292 -17.17 -45.28 0.15
N ASP A 293 -17.43 -46.52 -0.24
CA ASP A 293 -17.80 -47.60 0.67
C ASP A 293 -16.82 -48.79 0.64
N THR A 294 -15.75 -48.70 -0.15
CA THR A 294 -14.62 -49.64 -0.15
C THR A 294 -13.32 -48.93 0.26
N GLY A 295 -12.62 -49.49 1.24
CA GLY A 295 -11.39 -48.89 1.76
C GLY A 295 -11.05 -49.28 3.19
N GLU A 296 -10.35 -48.39 3.90
CA GLU A 296 -9.92 -48.59 5.29
C GLU A 296 -10.65 -47.65 6.24
N GLY A 297 -11.18 -48.20 7.32
CA GLY A 297 -11.84 -47.47 8.42
C GLY A 297 -11.41 -47.98 9.79
N ARG A 298 -12.19 -47.65 10.82
CA ARG A 298 -11.99 -48.19 12.17
C ARG A 298 -13.31 -48.37 12.89
N ALA A 299 -13.48 -49.52 13.55
CA ALA A 299 -14.69 -49.83 14.31
C ALA A 299 -14.68 -49.28 15.75
N ALA A 300 -13.49 -49.20 16.35
CA ALA A 300 -13.23 -48.70 17.70
C ALA A 300 -11.75 -48.28 17.84
N GLU A 301 -11.32 -47.92 19.04
CA GLU A 301 -9.90 -47.78 19.37
C GLU A 301 -9.15 -49.08 19.06
N ASP A 302 -7.99 -48.97 18.40
CA ASP A 302 -7.10 -50.08 18.05
C ASP A 302 -7.76 -51.21 17.21
N GLN A 303 -8.74 -50.85 16.39
CA GLN A 303 -9.40 -51.76 15.44
C GLN A 303 -9.38 -51.19 14.02
N LEU A 304 -8.51 -51.72 13.15
CA LEU A 304 -8.49 -51.38 11.72
C LEU A 304 -9.52 -52.26 10.98
N SER A 305 -10.33 -51.65 10.12
CA SER A 305 -11.35 -52.33 9.34
C SER A 305 -11.06 -52.19 7.84
N HIS A 306 -10.90 -53.32 7.15
CA HIS A 306 -10.96 -53.41 5.69
C HIS A 306 -12.42 -53.53 5.27
N ILE A 307 -12.89 -52.62 4.42
CA ILE A 307 -14.30 -52.46 4.07
C ILE A 307 -14.44 -52.63 2.55
N ALA A 308 -15.46 -53.35 2.11
CA ALA A 308 -15.81 -53.47 0.70
C ALA A 308 -17.34 -53.39 0.54
N GLY A 309 -17.83 -52.47 -0.30
CA GLY A 309 -19.27 -52.31 -0.52
C GLY A 309 -20.05 -51.97 0.74
N GLY A 310 -19.46 -51.23 1.67
CA GLY A 310 -20.07 -50.87 2.95
C GLY A 310 -20.18 -52.02 3.96
N VAL A 311 -19.50 -53.14 3.73
CA VAL A 311 -19.44 -54.28 4.64
C VAL A 311 -18.00 -54.44 5.16
N GLU A 312 -17.86 -54.69 6.46
CA GLU A 312 -16.55 -55.03 7.04
C GLU A 312 -16.11 -56.41 6.55
N ALA A 313 -15.12 -56.44 5.67
CA ALA A 313 -14.56 -57.68 5.15
C ALA A 313 -13.57 -58.31 6.15
N GLN A 314 -12.77 -57.49 6.82
CA GLN A 314 -11.78 -57.95 7.80
C GLN A 314 -11.54 -56.89 8.87
N ARG A 315 -11.40 -57.33 10.13
CA ARG A 315 -10.99 -56.49 11.25
C ARG A 315 -9.65 -56.96 11.81
N LEU A 316 -8.71 -56.04 11.95
CA LEU A 316 -7.44 -56.26 12.65
C LEU A 316 -7.51 -55.60 14.03
N THR A 317 -7.17 -56.36 15.06
CA THR A 317 -7.11 -55.90 16.46
C THR A 317 -5.76 -56.27 17.07
N GLU A 318 -5.35 -55.60 18.15
CA GLU A 318 -4.09 -55.89 18.85
C GLU A 318 -3.98 -57.34 19.35
N ALA A 319 -5.13 -57.99 19.59
CA ALA A 319 -5.21 -59.38 20.02
C ALA A 319 -4.98 -60.38 18.86
N SER A 320 -5.10 -59.94 17.60
CA SER A 320 -4.99 -60.80 16.43
C SER A 320 -3.53 -60.96 15.99
N ARG A 321 -2.77 -61.76 16.76
CA ARG A 321 -1.35 -62.06 16.48
C ARG A 321 -1.13 -63.22 15.51
N THR A 322 -2.20 -63.83 15.00
CA THR A 322 -2.15 -65.01 14.14
C THR A 322 -3.09 -64.80 12.95
N ILE A 323 -2.54 -64.45 11.78
CA ILE A 323 -3.25 -64.63 10.51
C ILE A 323 -3.32 -66.15 10.30
N GLU A 324 -4.51 -66.75 10.45
CA GLU A 324 -4.65 -68.19 10.31
C GLU A 324 -4.29 -68.63 8.88
N SER A 325 -3.47 -69.68 8.77
CA SER A 325 -3.01 -70.24 7.48
C SER A 325 -4.13 -70.80 6.58
N ASN A 326 -5.39 -70.76 7.02
CA ASN A 326 -6.57 -71.29 6.33
C ASN A 326 -7.71 -70.26 6.24
N ALA A 327 -7.42 -69.00 5.91
CA ALA A 327 -8.46 -68.09 5.44
C ALA A 327 -9.13 -68.72 4.19
N THR A 328 -10.28 -69.36 4.39
CA THR A 328 -11.02 -69.99 3.29
C THR A 328 -11.79 -68.86 2.62
N VAL A 329 -11.30 -68.42 1.47
CA VAL A 329 -12.04 -67.50 0.60
C VAL A 329 -13.24 -68.30 0.09
N GLY A 330 -14.45 -67.92 0.49
CA GLY A 330 -15.66 -68.57 0.00
C GLY A 330 -15.75 -68.44 -1.53
N GLU A 331 -16.15 -69.52 -2.21
CA GLU A 331 -16.51 -69.51 -3.63
C GLU A 331 -17.66 -68.53 -3.92
#